data_AF-A0A968P874-F1
#
_entry.id   AF-A0A968P874-F1
#
_cell.length_a   1.000
_cell.length_b   1.000
_cell.length_c   1.000
_cell.angle_alpha   90.00
_cell.angle_beta   90.00
_cell.angle_gamma   90.00
#
_symmetry.space_group_name_H-M   'P 1'
#
loop_
_entity.id
_entity.type
_entity.pdbx_description
1 polymer ?
#
loop_
_entity_poly.entity_id
_entity_poly.type
_entity_poly.pdbx_seq_one_letter_code
_entity_poly.pdbx_strand_id
1 'polypeptide(L)'
;LILINHFPLREDLLMLPRIPRFSIWCGTKATEDWHRRYPVAAVVYGHLHIKATHFRDGVRFEEVSLGYPRDWDEGLGVAAYLRQILPAPKTFLSGGG
;
A
#
# COMPACT_ATOMS: atom_id res chain seq x y z
N LEU A 1 -14.06 5.50 -5.11
CA LEU A 1 -13.47 4.31 -5.74
C LEU A 1 -12.36 3.75 -4.87
N ILE A 2 -12.11 2.44 -4.92
CA ILE A 2 -10.89 1.83 -4.35
C ILE A 2 -10.14 1.21 -5.53
N LEU A 3 -8.90 1.64 -5.77
CA LEU A 3 -8.05 1.01 -6.79
C LEU A 3 -7.30 -0.15 -6.14
N ILE A 4 -7.30 -1.31 -6.78
CA ILE A 4 -6.59 -2.50 -6.31
C ILE A 4 -5.71 -2.98 -7.45
N ASN A 5 -4.41 -3.11 -7.18
CA ASN A 5 -3.45 -3.64 -8.14
C ASN A 5 -2.39 -4.43 -7.39
N HIS A 6 -1.78 -5.45 -8.00
CA HIS A 6 -0.69 -6.16 -7.33
C HIS A 6 0.53 -5.23 -7.13
N PHE A 7 0.88 -4.47 -8.16
CA PHE A 7 2.03 -3.57 -8.17
C PHE A 7 1.68 -2.17 -7.64
N PRO A 8 2.64 -1.45 -7.02
CA PRO A 8 2.49 -0.02 -6.74
C PRO A 8 2.09 0.77 -7.99
N LEU A 9 1.16 1.73 -7.85
CA LEU A 9 0.76 2.62 -8.96
C LEU A 9 1.69 3.82 -9.15
N ARG A 10 2.59 4.05 -8.18
CA ARG A 10 3.50 5.20 -8.12
C ARG A 10 4.92 4.76 -7.84
N GLU A 11 5.88 5.39 -8.51
CA GLU A 11 7.31 5.16 -8.37
C GLU A 11 7.80 5.52 -6.97
N ASP A 12 7.31 6.62 -6.39
CA ASP A 12 7.79 7.10 -5.08
C ASP A 12 7.38 6.21 -3.89
N LEU A 13 6.50 5.23 -4.13
CA LEU A 13 6.12 4.22 -3.15
C LEU A 13 7.04 2.99 -3.17
N LEU A 14 8.00 2.93 -4.11
CA LEU A 14 9.01 1.87 -4.18
C LEU A 14 10.13 2.09 -3.17
N MET A 15 9.88 1.69 -1.93
CA MET A 15 10.88 1.72 -0.86
C MET A 15 11.77 0.46 -0.85
N LEU A 16 12.63 0.31 -1.87
CA LEU A 16 13.53 -0.84 -2.04
C LEU A 16 15.03 -0.51 -1.81
N PRO A 17 15.44 -0.05 -0.60
CA PRO A 17 16.81 0.46 -0.38
C PRO A 17 17.90 -0.60 -0.56
N ARG A 18 17.58 -1.88 -0.34
CA ARG A 18 18.55 -2.99 -0.43
C ARG A 18 18.70 -3.55 -1.84
N ILE A 19 17.70 -3.37 -2.70
CA ILE A 19 17.63 -4.00 -4.04
C ILE A 19 17.00 -3.04 -5.07
N PRO A 20 17.53 -1.82 -5.25
CA PRO A 20 16.90 -0.80 -6.10
C PRO A 20 16.76 -1.25 -7.57
N ARG A 21 17.67 -2.11 -8.06
CA ARG A 21 17.59 -2.69 -9.42
C ARG A 21 16.32 -3.48 -9.68
N PHE A 22 15.62 -3.92 -8.63
CA PHE A 22 14.38 -4.67 -8.74
C PHE A 22 13.19 -3.80 -9.19
N SER A 23 13.31 -2.47 -9.12
CA SER A 23 12.22 -1.54 -9.42
C SER A 23 11.58 -1.70 -10.80
N ILE A 24 12.33 -2.17 -11.80
CA ILE A 24 11.82 -2.36 -13.17
C ILE A 24 10.74 -3.45 -13.29
N TRP A 25 10.63 -4.32 -12.27
CA TRP A 25 9.60 -5.37 -12.20
C TRP A 25 8.43 -5.00 -11.30
N CYS A 26 8.34 -3.74 -10.86
CA CYS A 26 7.40 -3.34 -9.83
C CYS A 26 6.30 -2.37 -10.30
N GLY A 27 6.02 -2.29 -11.60
CA GLY A 27 4.91 -1.51 -12.12
C GLY A 27 5.28 -0.62 -13.31
N THR A 28 4.59 0.51 -13.45
CA THR A 28 4.73 1.43 -14.58
C THR A 28 4.47 2.87 -14.13
N LYS A 29 5.15 3.85 -14.75
CA LYS A 29 4.89 5.27 -14.49
C LYS A 29 3.59 5.78 -15.13
N ALA A 30 2.97 4.99 -16.02
CA ALA A 30 1.72 5.38 -16.70
C ALA A 30 0.50 5.47 -15.75
N THR A 31 0.62 4.98 -14.52
CA THR A 31 -0.45 4.98 -13.50
C THR A 31 -0.27 6.01 -12.38
N GLU A 32 0.79 6.83 -12.45
CA GLU A 32 1.23 7.74 -11.38
C GLU A 32 0.15 8.69 -10.86
N ASP A 33 -0.76 9.10 -11.73
CA ASP A 33 -1.79 10.10 -11.46
C ASP A 33 -3.20 9.53 -11.37
N TRP A 34 -3.37 8.20 -11.45
CA TRP A 34 -4.70 7.59 -11.44
C TRP A 34 -5.50 7.89 -10.18
N HIS A 35 -4.84 7.96 -9.01
CA HIS A 35 -5.48 8.33 -7.76
C HIS A 35 -6.01 9.76 -7.74
N ARG A 36 -5.50 10.64 -8.61
CA ARG A 36 -5.96 12.02 -8.80
C ARG A 36 -6.98 12.16 -9.93
N ARG A 37 -6.82 11.36 -11.01
CA ARG A 37 -7.71 11.38 -12.17
C ARG A 37 -9.08 10.82 -11.89
N TYR A 38 -9.16 9.86 -10.97
CA TYR A 38 -10.42 9.23 -10.57
C TYR A 38 -10.77 9.60 -9.12
N PRO A 39 -12.05 9.57 -8.72
CA PRO A 39 -12.47 9.84 -7.35
C PRO A 39 -12.13 8.67 -6.42
N VAL A 40 -10.83 8.52 -6.11
CA VAL A 40 -10.27 7.40 -5.34
C VAL A 40 -10.21 7.75 -3.86
N ALA A 41 -10.73 6.87 -3.01
CA ALA A 41 -10.67 6.99 -1.56
C ALA A 41 -9.47 6.24 -0.96
N ALA A 42 -9.04 5.13 -1.59
CA ALA A 42 -7.81 4.44 -1.26
C ALA A 42 -7.28 3.63 -2.44
N VAL A 43 -5.97 3.36 -2.43
CA VAL A 43 -5.27 2.45 -3.33
C VAL A 43 -4.71 1.30 -2.50
N VAL A 44 -4.94 0.06 -2.91
CA VAL A 44 -4.44 -1.15 -2.28
C VAL A 44 -3.46 -1.83 -3.23
N TYR A 45 -2.27 -2.13 -2.73
CA TYR A 45 -1.25 -2.83 -3.47
C TYR A 45 -0.42 -3.77 -2.58
N GLY A 46 0.43 -4.58 -3.21
CA GLY A 46 1.35 -5.45 -2.50
C GLY A 46 2.69 -5.48 -3.24
N HIS A 47 3.15 -6.69 -3.54
CA HIS A 47 4.36 -6.99 -4.31
C HIS A 47 5.68 -6.68 -3.59
N LEU A 48 5.77 -5.58 -2.85
CA LEU A 48 7.02 -5.15 -2.22
C LEU A 48 7.38 -5.98 -0.98
N HIS A 49 6.39 -6.64 -0.36
CA HIS A 49 6.56 -7.38 0.90
C HIS A 49 6.98 -6.43 2.04
N ILE A 50 6.51 -5.18 2.00
CA ILE A 50 6.81 -4.13 2.97
C ILE A 50 5.49 -3.49 3.38
N LYS A 51 4.83 -4.08 4.39
CA LYS A 51 3.54 -3.61 4.90
C LYS A 51 3.65 -2.17 5.36
N ALA A 52 2.90 -1.26 4.73
CA ALA A 52 3.03 0.17 4.96
C ALA A 52 1.75 0.93 4.60
N THR A 53 1.58 2.11 5.19
CA THR A 53 0.50 3.04 4.88
C THR A 53 1.10 4.38 4.48
N HIS A 54 0.74 4.88 3.30
CA HIS A 54 1.18 6.16 2.77
C HIS A 54 0.01 7.05 2.41
N PHE A 55 0.23 8.36 2.37
CA PHE A 55 -0.73 9.32 1.86
C PHE A 55 -0.08 10.12 0.74
N ARG A 56 -0.77 10.23 -0.40
CA ARG A 56 -0.39 11.07 -1.54
C ARG A 56 -1.62 11.77 -2.06
N ASP A 57 -1.54 13.09 -2.18
CA ASP A 57 -2.63 13.93 -2.69
C ASP A 57 -3.97 13.68 -1.95
N GLY A 58 -3.90 13.46 -0.63
CA GLY A 58 -5.07 13.14 0.21
C GLY A 58 -5.60 11.71 0.08
N VAL A 59 -5.06 10.88 -0.83
CA VAL A 59 -5.46 9.48 -1.01
C VAL A 59 -4.54 8.56 -0.20
N ARG A 60 -5.15 7.59 0.49
CA ARG A 60 -4.43 6.56 1.26
C ARG A 60 -3.97 5.42 0.35
N PHE A 61 -2.70 5.08 0.42
CA PHE A 61 -2.08 3.93 -0.24
C PHE A 61 -1.70 2.89 0.80
N GLU A 62 -2.18 1.67 0.64
CA GLU A 62 -1.94 0.56 1.56
C GLU A 62 -1.13 -0.53 0.86
N GLU A 63 0.10 -0.74 1.33
CA GLU A 63 0.85 -1.95 1.03
C GLU A 63 0.39 -3.02 2.02
N VAL A 64 -0.25 -4.07 1.50
CA VAL A 64 -0.94 -5.09 2.30
C VAL A 64 -0.29 -6.47 2.21
N SER A 65 0.97 -6.54 1.79
CA SER A 65 1.68 -7.81 1.74
C SER A 65 1.85 -8.41 3.13
N LEU A 66 1.70 -9.74 3.20
CA LEU A 66 2.04 -10.51 4.39
C LEU A 66 3.56 -10.57 4.62
N GLY A 67 4.32 -10.61 3.52
CA GLY A 67 5.77 -10.82 3.55
C GLY A 67 6.15 -12.30 3.42
N TYR A 68 7.36 -12.62 3.83
CA TYR A 68 7.91 -13.99 3.87
C TYR A 68 7.57 -14.66 5.21
N PRO A 69 7.69 -16.00 5.34
CA PRO A 69 7.44 -16.71 6.61
C PRO A 69 8.12 -16.12 7.85
N ARG A 70 9.30 -15.51 7.71
CA ARG A 70 10.02 -14.83 8.80
C ARG A 70 9.41 -13.50 9.24
N ASP A 71 8.52 -12.93 8.43
CA ASP A 71 7.91 -11.61 8.64
C ASP A 71 6.54 -11.74 9.36
N TRP A 72 6.07 -12.97 9.62
CA TRP A 72 4.81 -13.24 10.32
C TRP A 72 4.91 -14.44 11.27
N ASP A 73 3.91 -14.56 12.14
CA ASP A 73 3.82 -15.49 13.26
C ASP A 73 2.42 -16.12 13.26
N GLU A 74 2.37 -17.45 13.09
CA GLU A 74 1.13 -18.24 13.10
C GLU A 74 0.31 -18.03 14.38
N GLY A 75 0.97 -17.77 15.52
CA GLY A 75 0.34 -17.57 16.82
C GLY A 75 -0.53 -16.30 16.92
N LEU A 76 -0.28 -15.29 16.08
CA LEU A 76 -1.08 -14.06 16.05
C LEU A 76 -2.43 -14.22 15.33
N GLY A 77 -2.59 -15.30 14.56
CA GLY A 77 -3.78 -15.57 13.76
C GLY A 77 -3.96 -14.61 12.58
N VAL A 78 -4.86 -14.96 11.66
CA VAL A 78 -5.05 -14.22 10.40
C VAL A 78 -5.47 -12.76 10.60
N ALA A 79 -6.22 -12.47 11.66
CA ALA A 79 -6.77 -11.14 11.93
C ALA A 79 -5.67 -10.08 12.11
N ALA A 80 -4.51 -10.43 12.68
CA ALA A 80 -3.38 -9.52 12.85
C ALA A 80 -2.78 -9.06 11.50
N TYR A 81 -3.00 -9.85 10.44
CA TYR A 81 -2.43 -9.59 9.13
C TYR A 81 -3.38 -8.89 8.17
N LEU A 82 -4.69 -8.95 8.43
CA LEU A 82 -5.69 -8.24 7.63
C LEU A 82 -5.55 -6.72 7.77
N ARG A 83 -5.75 -6.01 6.65
CA ARG A 83 -5.78 -4.54 6.62
C ARG A 83 -7.21 -4.07 6.39
N GLN A 84 -7.72 -3.26 7.33
CA GLN A 84 -9.00 -2.60 7.14
C GLN A 84 -8.88 -1.48 6.09
N ILE A 85 -9.57 -1.65 4.97
CA ILE A 85 -9.67 -0.65 3.91
C ILE A 85 -10.94 0.19 4.08
N LEU A 86 -12.11 -0.45 4.16
CA LEU A 86 -13.38 0.19 4.45
C LEU A 86 -14.10 -0.52 5.62
N PRO A 87 -14.85 0.22 6.46
CA PRO A 87 -14.86 1.68 6.58
C PRO A 87 -13.46 2.20 6.93
N ALA A 88 -13.16 3.48 6.63
CA ALA A 88 -11.86 4.05 6.94
C ALA A 88 -11.52 3.86 8.44
N PRO A 89 -10.32 3.36 8.80
CA PRO A 89 -10.00 3.11 10.20
C PRO A 89 -9.99 4.40 11.03
N LYS A 90 -10.54 4.34 12.24
CA LYS A 90 -10.76 5.52 13.11
C LYS A 90 -9.45 6.25 13.50
N THR A 91 -8.35 5.52 13.57
CA THR A 91 -7.03 6.04 13.99
C THR A 91 -6.47 7.12 13.06
N PHE A 92 -6.97 7.25 11.83
CA PHE A 92 -6.50 8.25 10.88
C PHE A 92 -7.24 9.60 10.96
N LEU A 93 -8.25 9.74 11.84
CA LEU A 93 -9.07 10.95 11.96
C LEU A 93 -8.58 11.94 13.04
N SER A 94 -7.51 11.63 13.78
CA SER A 94 -7.04 12.42 14.91
C SER A 94 -5.69 13.15 14.69
N GLY A 95 -5.19 13.19 13.45
CA GLY A 95 -3.88 13.79 13.12
C GLY A 95 -3.91 15.13 12.38
N GLY A 96 -5.03 15.85 12.42
CA GLY A 96 -5.17 17.17 11.81
C GLY A 96 -5.39 18.25 12.85
N GLY A 97 -4.29 18.84 13.33
CA GLY A 97 -4.22 20.10 14.07
C GLY A 97 -3.10 20.94 13.48
#